data_AF-A0A949MUK1-F1
#
_entry.id   AF-A0A949MUK1-F1
#
_cell.length_a   1.000
_cell.length_b   1.000
_cell.length_c   1.000
_cell.angle_alpha   90.00
_cell.angle_beta   90.00
_cell.angle_gamma   90.00
#
_symmetry.space_group_name_H-M   'P 1'
#
loop_
_entity.id
_entity.type
_entity.pdbx_description
1 polymer ?
#
loop_
_entity_poly.entity_id
_entity_poly.type
_entity_poly.pdbx_seq_one_letter_code
_entity_poly.pdbx_strand_id
1 'polypeptide(L)'
;AASGGYSASVLAELMRTGSEVWSLGPSLAFTLFDGGARTAATGSARAAYDQQAALYRAAVLTAFQQVEDALSGLRILGVQEKIQAQAVRDAAAARQIALNQYRAGTVAYTSVVTAETQELAARQTDLTVRENRLIASVQLIEALGGGWNGKTPDKN
;
A
#
# COMPACT_ATOMS: atom_id res chain seq x y z
N ALA A 1 3.13 55.18 -79.58
CA ALA A 1 1.88 55.38 -78.82
C ALA A 1 1.41 54.00 -78.38
N ALA A 2 1.64 53.54 -77.14
CA ALA A 2 1.13 53.97 -75.83
C ALA A 2 -0.31 53.54 -75.56
N SER A 3 -0.46 52.43 -74.83
CA SER A 3 -1.49 52.13 -73.82
C SER A 3 -1.19 50.71 -73.29
N GLY A 4 -0.90 50.46 -72.02
CA GLY A 4 -1.29 51.15 -70.79
C GLY A 4 -1.95 50.07 -69.93
N GLY A 5 -1.20 49.51 -68.98
CA GLY A 5 -1.60 48.34 -68.22
C GLY A 5 -2.84 48.56 -67.35
N TYR A 6 -3.79 47.64 -67.45
CA TYR A 6 -4.98 47.57 -66.58
C TYR A 6 -4.91 46.40 -65.57
N SER A 7 -3.98 45.44 -65.75
CA SER A 7 -3.80 44.34 -64.78
C SER A 7 -2.83 44.70 -63.65
N ALA A 8 -1.86 45.59 -63.89
CA ALA A 8 -0.90 46.00 -62.87
C ALA A 8 -1.51 46.98 -61.85
N SER A 9 -2.46 47.81 -62.27
CA SER A 9 -3.11 48.80 -61.41
C SER A 9 -4.03 48.17 -60.37
N VAL A 10 -4.82 47.15 -60.73
CA VAL A 10 -5.75 46.49 -59.78
C VAL A 10 -5.00 45.70 -58.71
N LEU A 11 -3.91 45.01 -59.08
CA LEU A 11 -3.05 44.29 -58.13
C LEU A 11 -2.24 45.24 -57.23
N ALA A 12 -1.78 46.37 -57.78
CA ALA A 12 -1.12 47.42 -57.00
C ALA A 12 -2.09 48.19 -56.08
N GLU A 13 -3.35 48.39 -56.48
CA GLU A 13 -4.39 49.01 -55.65
C GLU A 13 -4.73 48.11 -54.45
N LEU A 14 -4.81 46.79 -54.66
CA LEU A 14 -5.11 45.80 -53.61
C LEU A 14 -3.99 45.65 -52.58
N MET A 15 -2.75 45.99 -52.96
CA MET A 15 -1.58 46.06 -52.05
C MET A 15 -1.38 47.46 -51.44
N ARG A 16 -2.00 48.51 -52.00
CA ARG A 16 -1.89 49.91 -51.54
C ARG A 16 -3.03 50.29 -50.58
N THR A 17 -4.19 49.65 -50.67
CA THR A 17 -5.21 49.73 -49.62
C THR A 17 -4.74 48.88 -48.45
N GLY A 18 -4.00 49.51 -47.54
CA GLY A 18 -3.60 48.92 -46.27
C GLY A 18 -4.82 48.35 -45.55
N SER A 19 -4.99 47.03 -45.64
CA SER A 19 -5.59 46.28 -44.58
C SER A 19 -4.44 45.70 -43.78
N GLU A 20 -4.01 46.44 -42.76
CA GLU A 20 -3.51 45.78 -41.57
C GLU A 20 -4.62 44.83 -41.13
N VAL A 21 -4.55 43.56 -41.55
CA VAL A 21 -5.41 42.53 -40.98
C VAL A 21 -4.65 41.98 -39.77
N TRP A 22 -4.64 42.78 -38.70
CA TRP A 22 -4.34 42.29 -37.37
C TRP A 22 -5.65 41.73 -36.82
N SER A 23 -5.75 40.40 -36.75
CA SER A 23 -6.86 39.75 -36.07
C SER A 23 -6.61 39.81 -34.55
N LEU A 24 -7.06 40.88 -33.90
CA LEU A 24 -7.19 40.94 -32.44
C LEU A 24 -8.64 40.59 -32.07
N GLY A 25 -9.01 39.33 -32.24
CA GLY A 25 -10.35 38.84 -31.91
C GLY A 25 -10.28 37.39 -31.45
N PRO A 26 -11.06 36.98 -30.43
CA PRO A 26 -11.06 35.60 -29.98
C PRO A 26 -11.51 34.69 -31.13
N SER A 27 -10.65 33.76 -31.55
CA SER A 27 -11.03 32.70 -32.48
C SER A 27 -11.96 31.71 -31.76
N LEU A 28 -13.27 31.88 -31.93
CA LEU A 28 -14.26 30.93 -31.44
C LEU A 28 -14.35 29.74 -32.42
N ALA A 29 -13.61 28.67 -32.12
CA ALA A 29 -13.73 27.41 -32.83
C ALA A 29 -14.94 26.62 -32.29
N PHE A 30 -16.04 26.60 -33.05
CA PHE A 30 -17.17 25.68 -32.81
C PHE A 30 -17.11 24.52 -33.79
N THR A 31 -17.05 23.30 -33.27
CA THR A 31 -17.18 22.07 -34.07
C THR A 31 -18.66 21.86 -34.41
N LEU A 32 -19.04 22.06 -35.68
CA LEU A 32 -20.42 21.85 -36.14
C LEU A 32 -20.79 20.36 -36.28
N PHE A 33 -19.80 19.49 -36.53
CA PHE A 33 -19.96 18.05 -36.60
C PHE A 33 -18.61 17.38 -36.24
N ASP A 34 -18.57 16.55 -35.20
CA ASP A 34 -17.34 15.91 -34.70
C ASP A 34 -17.40 14.38 -34.68
N GLY A 35 -18.45 13.79 -35.27
CA GLY A 35 -18.64 12.34 -35.30
C GLY A 35 -18.74 11.67 -33.92
N GLY A 36 -19.03 12.43 -32.86
CA GLY A 36 -19.07 11.92 -31.49
C GLY A 36 -17.72 11.90 -30.77
N ALA A 37 -16.65 12.45 -31.36
CA ALA A 37 -15.31 12.48 -30.76
C ALA A 37 -15.30 13.17 -29.38
N ARG A 38 -16.06 14.25 -29.18
CA ARG A 38 -16.17 14.90 -27.87
C ARG A 38 -16.91 14.01 -26.86
N THR A 39 -17.97 13.34 -27.28
CA THR A 39 -18.71 12.38 -26.44
C THR A 39 -17.82 11.19 -26.05
N ALA A 40 -16.98 10.70 -26.97
CA ALA A 40 -16.00 9.67 -26.67
C ALA A 40 -14.93 10.16 -25.69
N ALA A 41 -14.44 11.39 -25.86
CA ALA A 41 -13.46 12.01 -24.95
C ALA A 41 -14.04 12.22 -23.54
N THR A 42 -15.28 12.70 -23.43
CA THR A 42 -15.95 12.83 -22.13
C THR A 42 -16.26 11.46 -21.51
N GLY A 43 -16.65 10.48 -22.31
CA GLY A 43 -16.84 9.09 -21.88
C GLY A 43 -15.55 8.47 -21.34
N SER A 44 -14.42 8.67 -22.04
CA SER A 44 -13.10 8.23 -21.59
C SER A 44 -12.69 8.91 -20.27
N ALA A 45 -12.89 10.23 -20.15
CA ALA A 45 -12.62 10.95 -18.92
C ALA A 45 -13.49 10.47 -17.75
N ARG A 46 -14.77 10.16 -18.00
CA ARG A 46 -15.69 9.59 -17.01
C ARG A 46 -15.23 8.20 -16.55
N ALA A 47 -14.87 7.33 -17.49
CA ALA A 47 -14.36 6.00 -17.18
C ALA A 47 -13.06 6.05 -16.37
N ALA A 48 -12.15 6.97 -16.70
CA ALA A 48 -10.92 7.18 -15.94
C ALA A 48 -11.20 7.67 -14.50
N TYR A 49 -12.19 8.55 -14.32
CA TYR A 49 -12.64 8.97 -12.99
C TYR A 49 -13.21 7.80 -12.19
N ASP A 50 -14.10 7.00 -12.80
CA ASP A 50 -14.70 5.85 -12.13
C ASP A 50 -13.65 4.80 -11.75
N GLN A 51 -12.63 4.60 -12.60
CA GLN A 51 -11.47 3.77 -12.30
C GLN A 51 -10.68 4.30 -11.09
N GLN A 52 -10.36 5.60 -11.05
CA GLN A 52 -9.65 6.20 -9.91
C GLN A 52 -10.46 6.08 -8.61
N ALA A 53 -11.78 6.32 -8.68
CA ALA A 53 -12.65 6.15 -7.53
C ALA A 53 -12.69 4.69 -7.04
N ALA A 54 -12.66 3.71 -7.96
CA ALA A 54 -12.57 2.29 -7.60
C ALA A 54 -11.21 1.93 -6.97
N LEU A 55 -10.11 2.43 -7.53
CA LEU A 55 -8.76 2.22 -6.98
C LEU A 55 -8.62 2.83 -5.57
N TYR A 56 -9.19 4.01 -5.35
CA TYR A 56 -9.21 4.62 -4.02
C TYR A 56 -9.99 3.75 -3.01
N ARG A 57 -11.18 3.27 -3.38
CA ARG A 57 -11.96 2.36 -2.54
C ARG A 57 -11.18 1.08 -2.23
N ALA A 58 -10.53 0.50 -3.23
CA ALA A 58 -9.70 -0.68 -3.03
C ALA A 58 -8.55 -0.42 -2.05
N ALA A 59 -7.82 0.68 -2.20
CA ALA A 59 -6.72 1.05 -1.31
C ALA A 59 -7.19 1.21 0.14
N VAL A 60 -8.34 1.86 0.36
CA VAL A 60 -8.93 2.02 1.70
C VAL A 60 -9.32 0.66 2.30
N LEU A 61 -10.00 -0.20 1.53
CA LEU A 61 -10.39 -1.53 2.00
C LEU A 61 -9.17 -2.41 2.34
N THR A 62 -8.12 -2.35 1.52
CA THR A 62 -6.86 -3.05 1.79
C THR A 62 -6.21 -2.54 3.08
N ALA A 63 -6.18 -1.23 3.31
CA ALA A 63 -5.64 -0.68 4.56
C ALA A 63 -6.45 -1.14 5.79
N PHE A 64 -7.78 -1.13 5.72
CA PHE A 64 -8.63 -1.67 6.80
C PHE A 64 -8.37 -3.16 7.05
N GLN A 65 -8.25 -3.95 5.99
CA GLN A 65 -7.93 -5.37 6.10
C GLN A 65 -6.58 -5.57 6.81
N GLN A 66 -5.53 -4.85 6.41
CA GLN A 66 -4.20 -4.97 7.02
C GLN A 66 -4.19 -4.63 8.52
N VAL A 67 -4.92 -3.57 8.92
CA VAL A 67 -5.05 -3.21 10.34
C VAL A 67 -5.78 -4.29 11.12
N GLU A 68 -6.89 -4.81 10.59
CA GLU A 68 -7.65 -5.88 11.24
C GLU A 68 -6.85 -7.18 11.35
N ASP A 69 -6.14 -7.57 10.30
CA ASP A 69 -5.27 -8.75 10.28
C ASP A 69 -4.20 -8.65 11.38
N ALA A 70 -3.57 -7.48 11.53
CA ALA A 70 -2.57 -7.24 12.57
C ALA A 70 -3.18 -7.24 13.99
N LEU A 71 -4.33 -6.58 14.21
CA LEU A 71 -5.02 -6.55 15.50
C LEU A 71 -5.51 -7.94 15.93
N SER A 72 -6.14 -8.67 15.01
CA SER A 72 -6.60 -10.04 15.26
C SER A 72 -5.41 -10.98 15.49
N GLY A 73 -4.32 -10.82 14.73
CA GLY A 73 -3.06 -11.53 14.96
C GLY A 73 -2.50 -11.31 16.37
N LEU A 74 -2.38 -10.05 16.80
CA LEU A 74 -1.93 -9.71 18.16
C LEU A 74 -2.80 -10.32 19.25
N ARG A 75 -4.12 -10.28 19.09
CA ARG A 75 -5.06 -10.87 20.04
C ARG A 75 -4.86 -12.39 20.17
N ILE A 76 -4.81 -13.10 19.03
CA ILE A 76 -4.66 -14.56 19.01
C ILE A 76 -3.30 -14.97 19.59
N LEU A 77 -2.22 -14.30 19.18
CA LEU A 77 -0.88 -14.54 19.70
C LEU A 77 -0.78 -14.25 21.20
N GLY A 78 -1.50 -13.25 21.72
CA GLY A 78 -1.58 -12.99 23.15
C GLY A 78 -2.25 -14.11 23.96
N VAL A 79 -3.25 -14.79 23.39
CA VAL A 79 -3.83 -16.01 23.99
C VAL A 79 -2.83 -17.16 23.91
N GLN A 80 -2.20 -17.35 22.75
CA GLN A 80 -1.22 -18.42 22.53
C GLN A 80 0.00 -18.29 23.46
N GLU A 81 0.51 -17.09 23.69
CA GLU A 81 1.62 -16.84 24.62
C GLU A 81 1.29 -17.34 26.04
N LYS A 82 0.07 -17.09 26.54
CA LYS A 82 -0.34 -17.57 27.88
C LYS A 82 -0.35 -19.09 27.96
N ILE A 83 -0.82 -19.75 26.90
CA ILE A 83 -0.86 -21.20 26.79
C ILE A 83 0.56 -21.77 26.73
N GLN A 84 1.43 -21.21 25.90
CA GLN A 84 2.81 -21.69 25.78
C GLN A 84 3.64 -21.43 27.03
N ALA A 85 3.44 -20.29 27.70
CA ALA A 85 4.04 -20.03 29.00
C ALA A 85 3.60 -21.06 30.06
N GLN A 86 2.35 -21.55 30.01
CA GLN A 86 1.91 -22.65 30.86
C GLN A 86 2.58 -23.97 30.46
N ALA A 87 2.66 -24.28 29.17
CA ALA A 87 3.34 -25.48 28.68
C ALA A 87 4.81 -25.54 29.10
N VAL A 88 5.53 -24.41 29.11
CA VAL A 88 6.90 -24.31 29.64
C VAL A 88 6.96 -24.65 31.13
N ARG A 89 6.01 -24.14 31.94
CA ARG A 89 5.94 -24.47 33.38
C ARG A 89 5.68 -25.95 33.60
N ASP A 90 4.76 -26.54 32.85
CA ASP A 90 4.41 -27.95 32.97
C ASP A 90 5.57 -28.85 32.55
N ALA A 91 6.28 -28.51 31.47
CA ALA A 91 7.46 -29.24 31.03
C ALA A 91 8.63 -29.14 32.06
N ALA A 92 8.82 -27.97 32.66
CA ALA A 92 9.80 -27.79 33.74
C ALA A 92 9.45 -28.63 34.99
N ALA A 93 8.16 -28.74 35.34
CA ALA A 93 7.69 -29.61 36.40
C ALA A 93 7.92 -31.09 36.06
N ALA A 94 7.64 -31.50 34.82
CA ALA A 94 7.91 -32.86 34.34
C ALA A 94 9.40 -33.22 34.41
N ARG A 95 10.29 -32.29 34.03
CA ARG A 95 11.74 -32.46 34.21
C ARG A 95 12.12 -32.66 35.68
N GLN A 96 11.55 -31.86 36.57
CA GLN A 96 11.82 -32.00 38.01
C GLN A 96 11.35 -33.35 38.55
N ILE A 97 10.19 -33.84 38.10
CA ILE A 97 9.67 -35.17 38.44
C ILE A 97 10.63 -36.27 37.96
N ALA A 98 11.08 -36.19 36.70
CA ALA A 98 12.03 -37.16 36.15
C ALA A 98 13.35 -37.16 36.93
N LEU A 99 13.85 -35.99 37.31
CA LEU A 99 15.06 -35.85 38.13
C LEU A 99 14.89 -36.49 39.52
N ASN A 100 13.73 -36.30 40.15
CA ASN A 100 13.42 -36.91 41.45
C ASN A 100 13.35 -38.44 41.34
N GLN A 101 12.71 -38.97 40.29
CA GLN A 101 12.63 -40.41 40.03
C GLN A 101 14.02 -41.02 39.77
N TYR A 102 14.88 -40.32 39.02
CA TYR A 102 16.26 -40.75 38.82
C TYR A 102 17.04 -40.81 40.14
N ARG A 103 16.92 -39.77 40.98
CA ARG A 103 17.54 -39.74 42.32
C ARG A 103 17.03 -40.83 43.25
N ALA A 104 15.77 -41.22 43.10
CA ALA A 104 15.16 -42.34 43.80
C ALA A 104 15.52 -43.72 43.20
N GLY A 105 16.24 -43.76 42.07
CA GLY A 105 16.62 -44.99 41.38
C GLY A 105 15.49 -45.68 40.63
N THR A 106 14.34 -45.02 40.43
CA THR A 106 13.17 -45.64 39.78
C THR A 106 13.20 -45.54 38.25
N VAL A 107 14.02 -44.64 37.70
CA VAL A 107 14.24 -44.47 36.25
C VAL A 107 15.70 -44.20 35.94
N ALA A 108 16.12 -44.49 34.70
CA ALA A 108 17.44 -44.14 34.21
C ALA A 108 17.58 -42.63 33.95
N TYR A 109 18.82 -42.12 33.94
CA TYR A 109 19.09 -40.70 33.66
C TYR A 109 18.64 -40.24 32.27
N THR A 110 18.54 -41.18 31.31
CA THR A 110 18.00 -40.90 29.97
C THR A 110 16.57 -40.35 30.01
N SER A 111 15.77 -40.69 31.03
CA SER A 111 14.44 -40.09 31.24
C SER A 111 14.52 -38.61 31.59
N VAL A 112 15.55 -38.18 32.34
CA VAL A 112 15.78 -36.76 32.67
C VAL A 112 16.16 -35.99 31.41
N VAL A 113 17.07 -36.53 30.60
CA VAL A 113 17.50 -35.91 29.33
C VAL A 113 16.33 -35.78 28.36
N THR A 114 15.44 -36.78 28.32
CA THR A 114 14.21 -36.73 27.50
C THR A 114 13.30 -35.59 27.97
N ALA A 115 13.08 -35.45 29.28
CA ALA A 115 12.27 -34.37 29.83
C ALA A 115 12.91 -32.98 29.63
N GLU A 116 14.23 -32.87 29.72
CA GLU A 116 14.99 -31.65 29.37
C GLU A 116 14.80 -31.25 27.90
N THR A 117 14.84 -32.22 26.99
CA THR A 117 14.63 -31.99 25.57
C THR A 117 13.20 -31.49 25.30
N GLN A 118 12.20 -32.04 25.99
CA GLN A 118 10.81 -31.59 25.92
C GLN A 118 10.63 -30.18 26.48
N GLU A 119 11.26 -29.86 27.62
CA GLU A 119 11.24 -28.51 28.19
C GLU A 119 11.87 -27.49 27.24
N LEU A 120 13.00 -27.82 26.62
CA LEU A 120 13.67 -26.97 25.65
C LEU A 120 12.77 -26.71 24.42
N ALA A 121 12.12 -27.75 23.88
CA ALA A 121 11.20 -27.61 22.76
C ALA A 121 9.99 -26.71 23.11
N ALA A 122 9.44 -26.83 24.32
CA ALA A 122 8.36 -25.95 24.80
C ALA A 122 8.83 -24.49 24.90
N ARG A 123 10.05 -24.25 25.42
CA ARG A 123 10.64 -22.91 25.50
C ARG A 123 10.88 -22.30 24.11
N GLN A 124 11.37 -23.08 23.16
CA GLN A 124 11.54 -22.61 21.77
C GLN A 124 10.19 -22.20 21.16
N THR A 125 9.15 -23.00 21.38
CA THR A 125 7.80 -22.68 20.90
C THR A 125 7.26 -21.39 21.52
N ASP A 126 7.43 -21.18 22.83
CA ASP A 126 7.05 -19.92 23.51
C ASP A 126 7.79 -18.71 22.91
N LEU A 127 9.08 -18.85 22.63
CA LEU A 127 9.88 -17.79 22.00
C LEU A 127 9.39 -17.46 20.60
N THR A 128 9.09 -18.45 19.76
CA THR A 128 8.52 -18.22 18.42
C THR A 128 7.19 -17.45 18.50
N VAL A 129 6.34 -17.74 19.49
CA VAL A 129 5.07 -17.01 19.67
C VAL A 129 5.32 -15.55 20.07
N ARG A 130 6.31 -15.29 20.93
CA ARG A 130 6.70 -13.92 21.30
C ARG A 130 7.27 -13.16 20.11
N GLU A 131 8.13 -13.80 19.31
CA GLU A 131 8.67 -13.24 18.07
C GLU A 131 7.54 -12.84 17.11
N ASN A 132 6.60 -13.75 16.84
CA ASN A 132 5.45 -13.47 15.98
C ASN A 132 4.61 -12.30 16.50
N ARG A 133 4.50 -12.14 17.83
CA ARG A 133 3.76 -11.00 18.42
C ARG A 133 4.48 -9.67 18.20
N LEU A 134 5.81 -9.67 18.22
CA LEU A 134 6.60 -8.49 17.88
C LEU A 134 6.45 -8.14 16.39
N ILE A 135 6.50 -9.14 15.50
CA ILE A 135 6.26 -8.95 14.06
C ILE A 135 4.88 -8.37 13.82
N ALA A 136 3.83 -8.94 14.42
CA ALA A 136 2.46 -8.43 14.30
C ALA A 136 2.31 -6.99 14.85
N SER A 137 3.09 -6.62 15.88
CA SER A 137 3.12 -5.25 16.40
C SER A 137 3.73 -4.27 15.39
N VAL A 138 4.81 -4.67 14.71
CA VAL A 138 5.44 -3.88 13.64
C VAL A 138 4.51 -3.75 12.44
N GLN A 139 3.85 -4.84 12.04
CA GLN A 139 2.85 -4.82 10.97
C GLN A 139 1.68 -3.89 11.28
N LEU A 140 1.22 -3.84 12.53
CA LEU A 140 0.19 -2.88 12.95
C LEU A 140 0.69 -1.43 12.81
N ILE A 141 1.93 -1.16 13.25
CA ILE A 141 2.53 0.18 13.09
C ILE A 141 2.60 0.57 11.62
N GLU A 142 3.02 -0.35 10.74
CA GLU A 142 3.07 -0.13 9.29
C GLU A 142 1.67 0.13 8.70
N ALA A 143 0.69 -0.73 9.02
CA ALA A 143 -0.68 -0.62 8.53
C ALA A 143 -1.37 0.68 8.98
N LEU A 144 -1.00 1.21 10.15
CA LEU A 144 -1.47 2.50 10.64
C LEU A 144 -0.73 3.71 10.01
N GLY A 145 0.23 3.48 9.12
CA GLY A 145 0.97 4.53 8.42
C GLY A 145 2.36 4.84 9.00
N GLY A 146 2.93 3.96 9.80
CA GLY A 146 4.36 3.96 10.16
C GLY A 146 4.85 5.15 10.98
N GLY A 147 3.94 5.97 11.52
CA GLY A 147 4.29 7.19 12.26
C GLY A 147 4.69 8.37 11.37
N TRP A 148 4.22 8.43 10.12
CA TRP A 148 4.49 9.54 9.20
C TRP A 148 3.93 10.86 9.77
N ASN A 149 4.77 11.58 10.51
CA ASN A 149 4.64 13.01 10.65
C ASN A 149 5.12 13.62 9.33
N GLY A 150 4.32 14.45 8.67
CA GLY A 150 4.68 15.09 7.40
C GLY A 150 5.86 16.08 7.48
N LYS A 151 6.81 15.91 8.41
CA LYS A 151 8.08 16.61 8.41
C LYS A 151 8.90 16.06 7.24
N THR A 152 8.72 16.71 6.10
CA THR A 152 9.75 16.75 5.07
C THR A 152 11.08 17.05 5.78
N PRO A 153 12.17 16.31 5.49
CA PRO A 153 13.48 16.66 6.01
C PRO A 153 13.74 18.10 5.61
N ASP A 154 13.88 18.99 6.60
CA ASP A 154 14.21 20.39 6.38
C ASP A 154 15.47 20.39 5.51
N LYS A 155 15.33 20.79 4.24
CA LYS A 155 16.46 21.00 3.35
C LYS A 155 17.10 22.34 3.72
N ASN A 156 17.69 22.43 4.90
CA ASN A 156 18.56 23.51 5.31
C ASN A 156 19.92 22.94 5.70
#